data_AF-A0A7H4MEQ6-F1
#
_entry.id   AF-A0A7H4MEQ6-F1
#
_cell.length_a   1.000
_cell.length_b   1.000
_cell.length_c   1.000
_cell.angle_alpha   90.00
_cell.angle_beta   90.00
_cell.angle_gamma   90.00
#
_symmetry.space_group_name_H-M   'P 1'
#
loop_
_entity.id
_entity.type
_entity.pdbx_description
1 polymer ?
#
loop_
_entity_poly.entity_id
_entity_poly.type
_entity_poly.pdbx_seq_one_letter_code
_entity_poly.pdbx_strand_id
1 'polypeptide(L)' 'MSKGHNRDTDWFSVIDGEWPQLDNAMRQWLAADNFTADGQQRRTLESFR' A
#
# COMPACT_ATOMS: atom_id res chain seq x y z
N MET A 1 31.74 -5.96 6.30
CA MET A 1 31.88 -4.87 7.28
C MET A 1 30.98 -3.73 6.81
N SER A 2 30.00 -3.33 7.63
CA SER A 2 29.21 -2.11 7.38
C SER A 2 30.21 -0.97 7.13
N LYS A 3 30.07 -0.26 6.01
CA LYS A 3 30.93 0.88 5.63
C LYS A 3 30.70 2.04 6.60
N GLY A 4 31.18 1.97 7.85
CA GLY A 4 31.27 3.10 8.80
C GLY A 4 29.99 3.92 9.08
N HIS A 5 28.84 3.51 8.58
CA HIS A 5 27.59 4.27 8.62
C HIS A 5 26.63 3.54 9.55
N ASN A 6 26.04 4.27 10.50
CA ASN A 6 24.93 3.76 11.29
C ASN A 6 23.72 3.58 10.35
N ARG A 7 23.09 2.41 10.39
CA ARG A 7 21.87 2.14 9.61
C ARG A 7 20.74 1.85 10.57
N ASP A 8 19.93 2.86 10.81
CA ASP A 8 18.64 2.68 11.46
C ASP A 8 17.74 1.91 10.49
N THR A 9 17.15 0.81 10.99
CA THR A 9 16.27 -0.06 10.20
C THR A 9 14.91 -0.07 10.86
N ASP A 10 13.94 0.55 10.21
CA ASP A 10 12.54 0.42 10.58
C ASP A 10 11.97 -0.85 9.98
N TRP A 11 11.27 -1.63 10.82
CA TRP A 11 10.64 -2.88 10.43
C TRP A 11 9.13 -2.69 10.33
N PHE A 12 8.56 -3.16 9.24
CA PHE A 12 7.12 -3.18 8.99
C PHE A 12 6.69 -4.60 8.65
N SER A 13 5.49 -4.96 9.08
CA SER A 13 4.90 -6.28 8.87
C SER A 13 3.40 -6.15 8.70
N VAL A 14 2.81 -7.09 7.97
CA VAL A 14 1.36 -7.28 7.86
C VAL A 14 1.06 -8.68 8.38
N ILE A 15 0.12 -8.80 9.30
CA ILE A 15 -0.31 -10.10 9.84
C ILE A 15 -1.56 -10.61 9.13
N ASP A 16 -1.82 -11.90 9.27
CA ASP A 16 -2.95 -12.63 8.68
C ASP A 16 -4.31 -12.05 9.08
N GLY A 17 -4.44 -11.43 10.27
CA GLY A 17 -5.64 -10.71 10.67
C GLY A 17 -5.86 -9.36 9.96
N GLU A 18 -4.78 -8.72 9.50
CA GLU A 18 -4.84 -7.43 8.79
C GLU A 18 -5.02 -7.60 7.27
N TRP A 19 -4.61 -8.76 6.75
CA TRP A 19 -4.62 -9.06 5.33
C TRP A 19 -6.00 -8.91 4.66
N PRO A 20 -7.12 -9.40 5.24
CA PRO A 20 -8.43 -9.27 4.58
C PRO A 20 -8.84 -7.81 4.32
N GLN A 21 -8.53 -6.89 5.23
CA GLN A 21 -8.83 -5.47 5.07
C GLN A 21 -7.93 -4.84 4.00
N LEU A 22 -6.62 -5.16 4.00
CA LEU A 22 -5.67 -4.67 3.01
C LEU A 22 -5.98 -5.19 1.60
N ASP A 23 -6.31 -6.47 1.45
CA ASP A 23 -6.71 -7.07 0.17
C ASP A 23 -7.97 -6.39 -0.39
N ASN A 24 -8.98 -6.15 0.45
CA ASN A 24 -10.17 -5.42 0.02
C ASN A 24 -9.85 -3.98 -0.43
N ALA A 25 -9.05 -3.25 0.36
CA ALA A 25 -8.63 -1.89 0.00
C ALA A 25 -7.85 -1.87 -1.32
N MET A 26 -6.92 -2.82 -1.51
CA MET A 26 -6.15 -2.97 -2.75
C MET A 26 -7.05 -3.29 -3.95
N ARG A 27 -8.00 -4.21 -3.81
CA ARG A 27 -8.96 -4.55 -4.88
C ARG A 27 -9.77 -3.35 -5.33
N GLN A 28 -10.28 -2.56 -4.39
CA GLN A 28 -11.07 -1.38 -4.73
C GLN A 28 -10.22 -0.26 -5.32
N TRP A 29 -8.99 -0.09 -4.83
CA TRP A 29 -8.05 0.87 -5.40
C TRP A 29 -7.62 0.52 -6.83
N LEU A 30 -7.45 -0.78 -7.13
CA LEU A 30 -7.11 -1.29 -8.46
C LEU A 30 -8.30 -1.44 -9.41
N ALA A 31 -9.53 -1.28 -8.92
CA ALA A 31 -10.72 -1.38 -9.76
C ALA A 31 -10.69 -0.31 -10.86
N ALA A 32 -11.14 -0.66 -12.06
CA ALA A 32 -11.19 0.27 -13.20
C ALA A 32 -11.98 1.55 -12.88
N ASP A 33 -13.00 1.45 -12.03
CA ASP A 33 -13.80 2.60 -11.56
C ASP A 33 -13.00 3.63 -10.76
N ASN A 34 -11.86 3.24 -10.19
CA ASN A 34 -10.95 4.14 -9.49
C ASN A 34 -9.99 4.88 -10.43
N PHE A 35 -10.03 4.65 -11.74
CA PHE A 35 -9.17 5.36 -12.69
C PHE A 35 -10.00 6.24 -13.64
N THR A 36 -9.49 7.42 -13.96
CA THR A 36 -10.03 8.28 -15.02
C THR A 36 -9.66 7.73 -16.39
N ALA A 37 -10.28 8.25 -17.45
CA ALA A 37 -9.94 7.87 -18.83
C ALA A 37 -8.47 8.15 -19.18
N ASP A 38 -7.84 9.11 -18.49
CA ASP A 38 -6.44 9.48 -18.66
C ASP A 38 -5.49 8.64 -17.76
N GLY A 39 -6.02 7.62 -17.07
CA GLY A 39 -5.25 6.71 -16.22
C GLY A 39 -4.88 7.27 -14.84
N GLN A 40 -5.47 8.38 -14.41
CA GLN A 40 -5.23 8.92 -13.07
C GLN A 40 -6.14 8.26 -12.03
N GLN A 41 -5.60 7.95 -10.85
CA GLN A 41 -6.40 7.47 -9.73
C GLN A 41 -7.39 8.57 -9.25
N ARG A 42 -8.63 8.18 -8.96
CA ARG A 42 -9.67 9.04 -8.39
C ARG A 42 -9.56 9.12 -6.87
N ARG A 43 -9.20 8.01 -6.23
CA ARG A 43 -8.98 7.88 -4.79
C ARG A 43 -7.66 7.17 -4.51
N THR A 44 -6.98 7.55 -3.44
CA THR A 44 -5.72 6.93 -2.99
C THR A 44 -6.01 5.63 -2.26
N LEU A 45 -5.05 4.70 -2.22
CA LEU A 45 -5.19 3.43 -1.50
C LEU A 45 -5.53 3.65 -0.01
N GLU A 46 -4.93 4.66 0.62
CA GLU A 46 -5.20 5.00 2.02
C GLU A 46 -6.67 5.36 2.28
N SER A 47 -7.37 5.96 1.31
CA SER A 47 -8.79 6.29 1.46
C SER A 47 -9.75 5.09 1.43
N PHE A 48 -9.24 3.90 1.08
CA PHE A 48 -9.99 2.64 1.10
C PHE A 48 -9.72 1.78 2.35
N ARG A 49 -8.78 2.22 3.20
CA ARG A 49 -8.37 1.50 4.40
C ARG A 49 -9.25 1.84 5.58
#